data_AF-A0A0C9XN99-F1
#
_entry.id   AF-A0A0C9XN99-F1
#
_cell.length_a   1.000
_cell.length_b   1.000
_cell.length_c   1.000
_cell.angle_alpha   90.00
_cell.angle_beta   90.00
_cell.angle_gamma   90.00
#
_symmetry.space_group_name_H-M   'P 1'
#
loop_
_entity.id
_entity.type
_entity.pdbx_description
1 polymer ?
#
loop_
_entity_poly.entity_id
_entity_poly.type
_entity_poly.pdbx_seq_one_letter_code
_entity_poly.pdbx_strand_id
1 'polypeptide(L)' 'ASSVDAECAFSTGCRQVNYMQHNMSSDTFKARMAVGSWAQTPPFPGFSAIAQIIADSRHSE' A
#
# COMPACT_ATOMS: atom_id res chain seq x y z
N ALA A 1 13.27 24.05 -5.57
CA ALA A 1 12.05 23.95 -4.73
C ALA A 1 12.04 25.16 -3.80
N SER A 2 11.03 26.02 -3.94
CA SER A 2 10.80 27.17 -3.05
C SER A 2 9.83 26.74 -1.94
N SER A 3 9.81 27.42 -0.79
CA SER A 3 8.86 27.13 0.29
C SER A 3 7.40 27.12 -0.18
N VAL A 4 7.07 28.02 -1.12
CA VAL A 4 5.75 28.13 -1.76
C VAL A 4 5.37 26.86 -2.53
N ASP A 5 6.35 26.19 -3.14
CA ASP A 5 6.13 24.96 -3.91
C ASP A 5 5.78 23.78 -2.98
N ALA A 6 6.43 23.72 -1.81
CA ALA A 6 6.12 22.74 -0.77
C ALA A 6 4.73 22.97 -0.14
N GLU A 7 4.37 24.23 0.14
CA GLU A 7 3.04 24.59 0.68
C GLU A 7 1.91 24.31 -0.32
N CYS A 8 2.15 24.57 -1.60
CA CYS A 8 1.21 24.28 -2.68
C CYS A 8 0.97 22.76 -2.82
N ALA A 9 2.02 21.96 -2.79
CA ALA A 9 1.93 20.51 -2.82
C ALA A 9 1.19 19.96 -1.59
N PHE A 10 1.50 20.47 -0.39
CA PHE A 10 0.84 20.06 0.84
C PHE A 10 -0.65 20.43 0.85
N SER A 11 -0.99 21.67 0.49
CA SER A 11 -2.38 22.14 0.43
C SER A 11 -3.20 21.38 -0.60
N THR A 12 -2.60 21.08 -1.77
CA THR A 12 -3.25 20.27 -2.81
C THR A 12 -3.48 18.84 -2.34
N GLY A 13 -2.49 18.23 -1.68
CA GLY A 13 -2.61 16.91 -1.08
C GLY A 13 -3.71 16.84 -0.01
N CYS A 14 -3.73 17.80 0.92
CA CYS A 14 -4.77 17.89 1.95
C CYS A 14 -6.16 18.10 1.34
N ARG A 15 -6.30 18.96 0.33
CA ARG A 15 -7.57 19.19 -0.36
C ARG A 15 -8.06 17.93 -1.07
N GLN A 16 -7.17 17.20 -1.73
CA GLN A 16 -7.52 15.95 -2.41
C GLN A 16 -7.96 14.88 -1.40
N VAL A 17 -7.23 14.75 -0.30
CA VAL A 17 -7.55 13.80 0.78
C VAL A 17 -8.87 14.17 1.48
N ASN A 18 -9.14 15.44 1.77
CA ASN A 18 -10.42 15.89 2.34
C ASN A 18 -11.60 15.70 1.38
N TYR A 19 -11.42 16.03 0.11
CA TYR A 19 -12.44 15.80 -0.92
C TYR A 19 -12.79 14.31 -1.05
N MET A 20 -11.77 13.44 -1.04
CA MET A 20 -12.00 12.00 -1.04
C MET A 20 -12.67 11.53 0.26
N GLN A 21 -12.29 12.02 1.43
CA GLN A 21 -12.88 11.60 2.71
C GLN A 21 -14.38 11.92 2.83
N HIS A 22 -14.84 13.08 2.34
CA HIS A 22 -16.28 13.39 2.38
C HIS A 22 -17.12 12.52 1.44
N ASN A 23 -16.50 11.93 0.41
CA ASN A 23 -17.16 11.06 -0.56
C ASN A 23 -16.75 9.58 -0.45
N MET A 24 -16.01 9.22 0.61
CA MET A 24 -15.46 7.88 0.82
C MET A 24 -15.84 7.42 2.22
N SER A 25 -16.45 6.24 2.31
CA SER A 25 -16.74 5.64 3.60
C SER A 25 -15.43 5.38 4.38
N SER A 26 -15.51 5.40 5.72
CA SER A 26 -14.36 5.08 6.59
C SER A 26 -13.72 3.74 6.24
N ASP A 27 -14.54 2.75 5.87
CA ASP A 27 -14.08 1.41 5.54
C ASP A 27 -13.33 1.38 4.20
N THR A 28 -13.80 2.13 3.21
CA THR A 28 -13.11 2.28 1.93
C THR A 28 -11.76 2.97 2.10
N PHE A 29 -11.68 3.98 2.98
CA PHE A 29 -10.41 4.64 3.29
C PHE A 29 -9.41 3.67 3.95
N LYS A 30 -9.85 2.94 4.99
CA LYS A 30 -9.02 1.93 5.67
C LYS A 30 -8.54 0.85 4.71
N ALA A 31 -9.42 0.35 3.85
CA ALA A 31 -9.07 -0.66 2.86
C ALA A 31 -8.02 -0.15 1.88
N ARG A 32 -8.16 1.08 1.36
CA ARG A 32 -7.16 1.68 0.46
C ARG A 32 -5.81 1.87 1.13
N MET A 33 -5.78 2.33 2.38
CA MET A 33 -4.53 2.49 3.12
C MET A 33 -3.86 1.14 3.42
N ALA A 34 -4.63 0.12 3.81
CA ALA A 34 -4.12 -1.23 4.07
C ALA A 34 -3.55 -1.88 2.80
N VAL A 35 -4.31 -1.86 1.69
CA VAL A 35 -3.86 -2.40 0.40
C VAL A 35 -2.65 -1.63 -0.13
N GLY A 36 -2.67 -0.30 -0.06
CA GLY A 36 -1.55 0.54 -0.49
C GLY A 36 -0.27 0.26 0.31
N SER A 37 -0.40 0.07 1.63
CA SER A 37 0.73 -0.28 2.50
C SER A 37 1.30 -1.65 2.19
N TRP A 38 0.47 -2.63 1.83
CA TRP A 38 0.92 -4.00 1.53
C TRP A 38 1.45 -4.14 0.11
N ALA A 39 0.87 -3.44 -0.87
CA ALA A 39 1.29 -3.53 -2.27
C ALA A 39 2.74 -3.08 -2.52
N GLN A 40 3.27 -2.19 -1.67
CA GLN A 40 4.67 -1.76 -1.74
C GLN A 40 5.60 -2.50 -0.78
N THR A 41 5.08 -3.40 0.04
CA THR A 41 5.92 -4.21 0.93
C THR A 41 6.55 -5.33 0.12
N PRO A 42 7.89 -5.46 0.11
CA PRO A 42 8.55 -6.59 -0.52
C PRO A 42 7.98 -7.89 0.07
N PRO A 43 7.67 -8.91 -0.74
CA PRO A 43 7.25 -10.19 -0.20
C PRO A 43 8.32 -10.65 0.80
N PHE A 44 7.87 -11.02 2.00
CA PHE A 44 8.74 -11.49 3.07
C PHE A 44 9.77 -12.48 2.49
N PRO A 45 11.09 -12.29 2.69
CA PRO A 45 12.12 -13.10 2.01
C PRO A 45 11.96 -14.61 2.22
N GLY A 46 11.35 -15.01 3.35
CA GLY A 46 11.04 -16.42 3.62
C GLY A 46 9.91 -17.00 2.77
N PHE A 47 9.14 -16.22 2.02
CA PHE A 47 8.17 -16.76 1.04
C PHE A 47 8.85 -17.59 -0.03
N SER A 48 10.07 -17.22 -0.46
CA SER A 48 10.84 -18.02 -1.42
C SER A 48 11.20 -19.39 -0.85
N ALA A 49 11.67 -19.42 0.40
CA ALA A 49 12.00 -20.67 1.10
C ALA A 49 10.74 -21.54 1.31
N ILE A 50 9.61 -20.94 1.69
CA ILE A 50 8.34 -21.65 1.85
C ILE A 50 7.84 -22.20 0.51
N ALA A 51 7.94 -21.42 -0.57
CA ALA A 51 7.55 -21.86 -1.90
C ALA A 51 8.40 -23.05 -2.39
N GLN A 52 9.71 -23.05 -2.11
CA GLN A 52 10.59 -24.18 -2.40
C GLN A 52 10.20 -25.44 -1.62
N ILE A 53 9.94 -25.32 -0.31
CA ILE A 53 9.48 -26.44 0.53
C ILE A 53 8.17 -27.03 -0.01
N ILE A 54 7.23 -26.18 -0.45
CA ILE A 54 5.96 -26.63 -1.03
C ILE A 54 6.14 -27.28 -2.41
N ALA A 55 7.11 -26.82 -3.21
CA ALA A 55 7.42 -27.41 -4.51
C ALA A 55 8.11 -28.78 -4.36
N ASP A 56 9.07 -28.89 -3.43
CA ASP A 56 9.83 -30.12 -3.15
C ASP A 56 8.94 -31.22 -2.56
N SER A 57 8.04 -30.85 -1.65
CA SER A 57 7.05 -31.79 -1.08
C SER A 57 6.05 -32.33 -2.11
N ARG A 58 5.88 -31.65 -3.26
CA ARG A 58 4.97 -32.07 -4.32
C ARG A 58 5.61 -32.96 -5.41
N HIS A 59 6.94 -33.11 -5.39
CA HIS A 59 7.68 -34.02 -6.28
C HIS A 59 7.99 -35.39 -5.66
N SER A 60 7.54 -35.61 -4.42
CA SER A 60 7.80 -36.83 -3.65
C SER A 60 6.70 -37.91 -3.79
N GLU A 61 5.75 -37.72 -4.70
CA GLU A 61 4.68 -38.69 -5.07
C GLU A 61 4.94 -39.34 -6.43
#